data_AF-A0AA40CPS1-F1
#
_entry.id   AF-A0AA40CPS1-F1
#
_cell.length_a   1.000
_cell.length_b   1.000
_cell.length_c   1.000
_cell.angle_alpha   90.00
_cell.angle_beta   90.00
_cell.angle_gamma   90.00
#
_symmetry.space_group_name_H-M   'P 1'
#
loop_
_entity.id
_entity.type
_entity.pdbx_description
1 polymer ?
#
loop_
_entity_poly.entity_id
_entity_poly.type
_entity_poly.pdbx_seq_one_letter_code
_entity_poly.pdbx_strand_id
1 'polypeptide(L)'
;MLSALPLSAALPLFLLLPLTSAQQARCQYYPLRNFADLFIEAQTFGELDPSFLFSPNYTFLQNGKPTTPAASTLSTPLPIDLEITLIDQANCAVYTELIIADAKSPRVIGAQIQFAAEESDAGGVALQATRVEIVKASASVPVPGISTNWQFNASAALGHVRGEDWEAIAQTERTAREGLVGAAEAFLEWVGEGRAVDGVPFGVPCSRLEGEWRGGS
;
A
#
# COMPACT_ATOMS: atom_id res chain seq x y z
N MET A 1 -45.45 6.14 64.63
CA MET A 1 -45.28 6.60 63.24
C MET A 1 -43.80 6.39 62.88
N LEU A 2 -43.46 5.25 62.26
CA LEU A 2 -42.10 4.98 61.79
C LEU A 2 -41.94 5.57 60.39
N SER A 3 -41.00 6.49 60.22
CA SER A 3 -40.65 7.11 58.95
C SER A 3 -39.56 6.26 58.27
N ALA A 4 -39.87 5.67 57.12
CA ALA A 4 -38.90 4.97 56.28
C ALA A 4 -38.13 6.00 55.43
N LEU A 5 -36.80 5.97 55.48
CA LEU A 5 -35.94 6.71 54.55
C LEU A 5 -35.81 5.94 53.23
N PRO A 6 -35.82 6.61 52.06
CA PRO A 6 -35.58 5.95 50.79
C PRO A 6 -34.08 5.68 50.62
N LEU A 7 -33.75 4.44 50.28
CA LEU A 7 -32.42 4.01 49.92
C LEU A 7 -32.13 4.49 48.48
N SER A 8 -31.39 5.61 48.34
CA SER A 8 -30.93 6.08 47.03
C SER A 8 -29.89 5.11 46.47
N ALA A 9 -30.27 4.33 45.46
CA ALA A 9 -29.35 3.51 44.69
C ALA A 9 -28.52 4.42 43.77
N ALA A 10 -27.27 4.69 44.15
CA ALA A 10 -26.30 5.33 43.28
C ALA A 10 -25.85 4.32 42.21
N LEU A 11 -26.31 4.50 40.97
CA LEU A 11 -25.81 3.74 39.82
C LEU A 11 -24.36 4.20 39.52
N PRO A 12 -23.36 3.31 39.50
CA PRO A 12 -22.01 3.68 39.13
C PRO A 12 -21.96 3.93 37.62
N LEU A 13 -21.67 5.18 37.23
CA LEU A 13 -21.40 5.57 35.85
C LEU A 13 -20.02 5.02 35.45
N PHE A 14 -19.98 3.82 34.90
CA PHE A 14 -18.75 3.27 34.29
C PHE A 14 -18.48 4.01 32.97
N LEU A 15 -17.46 4.88 32.97
CA LEU A 15 -16.89 5.42 31.74
C LEU A 15 -16.20 4.28 30.97
N LEU A 16 -16.84 3.82 29.90
CA LEU A 16 -16.24 2.97 28.88
C LEU A 16 -15.30 3.82 28.02
N LEU A 17 -14.05 3.95 28.45
CA LEU A 17 -12.98 4.47 27.60
C LEU A 17 -12.68 3.40 26.53
N PRO A 18 -12.71 3.74 25.22
CA PRO A 18 -12.31 2.79 24.19
C PRO A 18 -10.82 2.47 24.37
N LEU A 19 -10.48 1.21 24.62
CA LEU A 19 -9.09 0.75 24.57
C LEU A 19 -8.67 0.70 23.10
N THR A 20 -8.07 1.78 22.61
CA THR A 20 -7.37 1.76 21.32
C THR A 20 -6.12 0.88 21.49
N SER A 21 -5.98 -0.15 20.66
CA SER A 21 -4.78 -0.99 20.69
C SER A 21 -3.54 -0.15 20.36
N ALA A 22 -2.38 -0.51 20.93
CA ALA A 22 -1.11 0.15 20.61
C ALA A 22 -0.82 0.12 19.10
N GLN A 23 -1.24 -0.96 18.41
CA GLN A 23 -1.25 -1.08 16.96
C GLN A 23 -2.01 0.08 16.32
N GLN A 24 -3.29 0.25 16.66
CA GLN A 24 -4.16 1.21 16.00
C GLN A 24 -3.76 2.67 16.30
N ALA A 25 -3.17 2.94 17.47
CA ALA A 25 -2.59 4.23 17.79
C ALA A 25 -1.34 4.57 16.94
N ARG A 26 -0.64 3.57 16.40
CA ARG A 26 0.59 3.74 15.59
C ARG A 26 0.37 3.64 14.09
N CYS A 27 -0.68 2.95 13.64
CA CYS A 27 -1.11 2.89 12.24
C CYS A 27 -1.85 4.17 11.80
N GLN A 28 -1.26 5.32 12.13
CA GLN A 28 -1.77 6.63 11.75
C GLN A 28 -1.16 7.07 10.42
N TYR A 29 -1.81 8.01 9.75
CA TYR A 29 -1.38 8.48 8.43
C TYR A 29 0.09 8.90 8.40
N TYR A 30 0.52 9.73 9.36
CA TYR A 30 1.87 10.30 9.35
C TYR A 30 2.99 9.25 9.54
N PRO A 31 2.95 8.34 10.55
CA PRO A 31 3.93 7.27 10.65
C PRO A 31 4.00 6.37 9.41
N LEU A 32 2.85 6.00 8.84
CA LEU A 32 2.79 5.17 7.63
C LEU A 32 3.39 5.91 6.42
N ARG A 33 3.03 7.19 6.25
CA ARG A 33 3.60 8.03 5.19
C ARG A 33 5.11 8.17 5.31
N ASN A 34 5.64 8.34 6.52
CA ASN A 34 7.08 8.42 6.75
C ASN A 34 7.82 7.16 6.26
N PHE A 35 7.27 5.96 6.49
CA PHE A 35 7.86 4.74 5.93
C PHE A 35 7.79 4.67 4.40
N ALA A 36 6.71 5.19 3.79
CA ALA A 36 6.63 5.30 2.34
C ALA A 36 7.71 6.26 1.81
N ASP A 37 7.94 7.40 2.47
CA ASP A 37 8.98 8.36 2.10
C ASP A 37 10.39 7.75 2.21
N LEU A 38 10.67 6.99 3.29
CA LEU A 38 11.94 6.27 3.43
C LEU A 38 12.15 5.21 2.34
N PHE A 39 11.07 4.53 1.90
CA PHE A 39 11.14 3.61 0.75
C PHE A 39 11.44 4.34 -0.56
N ILE A 40 10.78 5.48 -0.80
CA ILE A 40 11.00 6.33 -1.99
C ILE A 40 12.44 6.85 -2.01
N GLU A 41 12.93 7.33 -0.87
CA GLU A 41 14.31 7.80 -0.69
C GLU A 41 15.31 6.67 -0.97
N ALA A 42 15.06 5.48 -0.42
CA ALA A 42 15.90 4.32 -0.65
C ALA A 42 15.97 3.94 -2.14
N GLN A 43 14.85 3.98 -2.85
CA GLN A 43 14.84 3.71 -4.28
C GLN A 43 15.52 4.84 -5.09
N THR A 44 15.41 6.08 -4.65
CA THR A 44 16.02 7.25 -5.30
C THR A 44 17.54 7.19 -5.21
N PHE A 45 18.08 6.91 -4.02
CA PHE A 45 19.52 6.97 -3.77
C PHE A 45 20.24 5.62 -3.83
N GLY A 46 19.49 4.51 -3.85
CA GLY A 46 20.09 3.18 -3.86
C GLY A 46 20.63 2.75 -2.49
N GLU A 47 20.16 3.38 -1.40
CA GLU A 47 20.63 3.15 -0.04
C GLU A 47 19.45 3.23 0.94
N LEU A 48 19.28 2.21 1.76
CA LEU A 48 18.20 2.19 2.75
C LEU A 48 18.62 2.93 4.01
N ASP A 49 17.84 3.93 4.40
CA ASP A 49 18.08 4.69 5.63
C ASP A 49 17.94 3.78 6.88
N PRO A 50 18.85 3.85 7.86
CA PRO A 50 18.79 3.06 9.09
C PRO A 50 17.53 3.27 9.94
N SER A 51 16.80 4.37 9.75
CA SER A 51 15.50 4.64 10.38
C SER A 51 14.35 3.83 9.78
N PHE A 52 14.55 3.14 8.65
CA PHE A 52 13.62 2.13 8.15
C PHE A 52 13.68 0.89 9.06
N LEU A 53 12.84 0.88 10.09
CA LEU A 53 12.80 -0.20 11.07
C LEU A 53 12.09 -1.44 10.52
N PHE A 54 12.79 -2.56 10.52
CA PHE A 54 12.21 -3.88 10.28
C PHE A 54 11.94 -4.59 11.60
N SER A 55 10.87 -5.39 11.65
CA SER A 55 10.71 -6.33 12.76
C SER A 55 11.78 -7.43 12.69
N PRO A 56 12.15 -8.07 13.82
CA PRO A 56 13.20 -9.10 13.83
C PRO A 56 12.97 -10.27 12.88
N ASN A 57 11.71 -10.60 12.58
CA ASN A 57 11.32 -11.71 11.70
C ASN A 57 10.60 -11.22 10.42
N TYR A 58 11.00 -10.05 9.91
CA TYR A 58 10.39 -9.50 8.70
C TYR A 58 10.58 -10.42 7.48
N THR A 59 9.63 -10.36 6.56
CA THR A 59 9.74 -10.99 5.24
C THR A 59 9.99 -9.93 4.17
N PHE A 60 10.98 -10.15 3.31
CA PHE A 60 11.26 -9.27 2.19
C PHE A 60 11.25 -10.04 0.88
N LEU A 61 10.43 -9.60 -0.06
CA LEU A 61 10.18 -10.26 -1.33
C LEU A 61 10.36 -9.29 -2.48
N GLN A 62 10.89 -9.80 -3.59
CA GLN A 62 10.86 -9.12 -4.86
C GLN A 62 10.33 -10.06 -5.95
N ASN A 63 9.26 -9.66 -6.63
CA ASN A 63 8.52 -10.45 -7.60
C ASN A 63 8.17 -11.84 -7.03
N GLY A 64 7.71 -11.89 -5.78
CA GLY A 64 7.32 -13.11 -5.07
C GLY A 64 8.48 -14.01 -4.62
N LYS A 65 9.74 -13.56 -4.73
CA LYS A 65 10.92 -14.34 -4.30
C LYS A 65 11.59 -13.73 -3.07
N PRO A 66 11.94 -14.54 -2.04
CA PRO A 66 12.73 -14.08 -0.91
C PRO A 66 14.03 -13.40 -1.33
N THR A 67 14.30 -12.23 -0.77
CA THR A 67 15.52 -11.46 -0.98
C THR A 67 15.83 -10.60 0.25
N THR A 68 16.79 -9.68 0.15
CA THR A 68 17.14 -8.68 1.17
C THR A 68 17.09 -7.28 0.56
N PRO A 69 17.00 -6.20 1.37
CA PRO A 69 17.06 -4.84 0.84
C PRO A 69 18.30 -4.60 -0.05
N ALA A 70 19.48 -5.05 0.38
CA ALA A 70 20.73 -4.89 -0.36
C ALA A 70 20.79 -5.67 -1.69
N ALA A 71 20.07 -6.80 -1.80
CA ALA A 71 19.97 -7.60 -3.01
C ALA A 71 18.73 -7.26 -3.87
N SER A 72 17.93 -6.28 -3.45
CA SER A 72 16.72 -5.84 -4.15
C SER A 72 17.00 -4.66 -5.08
N THR A 73 15.95 -4.17 -5.75
CA THR A 73 16.00 -2.93 -6.54
C THR A 73 16.37 -1.69 -5.71
N LEU A 74 16.22 -1.74 -4.38
CA LEU A 74 16.57 -0.64 -3.48
C LEU A 74 18.07 -0.36 -3.39
N SER A 75 18.95 -1.24 -3.85
CA SER A 75 20.40 -0.97 -3.92
C SER A 75 20.84 -0.33 -5.24
N THR A 76 19.90 -0.02 -6.12
CA THR A 76 20.17 0.64 -7.41
C THR A 76 19.45 1.98 -7.44
N PRO A 77 20.15 3.12 -7.52
CA PRO A 77 19.49 4.43 -7.61
C PRO A 77 18.70 4.55 -8.90
N LEU A 78 17.52 5.15 -8.82
CA LEU A 78 16.65 5.39 -9.97
C LEU A 78 16.10 6.82 -9.98
N PRO A 79 16.06 7.49 -11.14
CA PRO A 79 15.36 8.77 -11.29
C PRO A 79 13.85 8.50 -11.34
N ILE A 80 13.13 8.84 -10.27
CA ILE A 80 11.67 8.63 -10.18
C ILE A 80 10.96 9.76 -10.94
N ASP A 81 10.12 9.43 -11.92
CA ASP A 81 9.32 10.39 -12.70
C ASP A 81 7.92 10.62 -12.13
N LEU A 82 7.41 9.65 -11.38
CA LEU A 82 6.14 9.70 -10.67
C LEU A 82 6.19 8.77 -9.45
N GLU A 83 5.59 9.23 -8.36
CA GLU A 83 5.27 8.44 -7.18
C GLU A 83 3.78 8.58 -6.84
N ILE A 84 3.14 7.47 -6.49
CA ILE A 84 1.78 7.45 -5.94
C ILE A 84 1.80 6.58 -4.69
N THR A 85 1.31 7.10 -3.57
CA THR A 85 1.25 6.35 -2.30
C THR A 85 -0.17 6.27 -1.79
N LEU A 86 -0.60 5.04 -1.48
CA LEU A 86 -1.84 4.73 -0.78
C LEU A 86 -1.52 4.30 0.66
N ILE A 87 -2.29 4.84 1.61
CA ILE A 87 -2.13 4.57 3.04
C ILE A 87 -3.36 3.79 3.54
N ASP A 88 -3.16 2.58 4.05
CA ASP A 88 -4.21 1.77 4.67
C ASP A 88 -4.01 1.70 6.19
N GLN A 89 -4.65 2.64 6.90
CA GLN A 89 -4.62 2.68 8.36
C GLN A 89 -5.33 1.49 9.02
N ALA A 90 -6.29 0.88 8.32
CA ALA A 90 -7.09 -0.22 8.87
C ALA A 90 -6.29 -1.53 8.89
N ASN A 91 -5.52 -1.80 7.83
CA ASN A 91 -4.63 -2.96 7.75
C ASN A 91 -3.18 -2.65 8.18
N CYS A 92 -2.90 -1.42 8.59
CA CYS A 92 -1.55 -0.95 8.92
C CYS A 92 -0.55 -1.25 7.79
N ALA A 93 -0.84 -0.73 6.61
CA ALA A 93 -0.03 -0.97 5.42
C ALA A 93 0.07 0.28 4.56
N VAL A 94 1.08 0.31 3.72
CA VAL A 94 1.20 1.28 2.62
C VAL A 94 1.43 0.56 1.32
N TYR A 95 0.98 1.17 0.24
CA TYR A 95 1.35 0.81 -1.11
C TYR A 95 1.94 2.02 -1.80
N THR A 96 3.10 1.89 -2.43
CA THR A 96 3.74 2.94 -3.23
C THR A 96 4.01 2.41 -4.63
N GLU A 97 3.51 3.10 -5.65
CA GLU A 97 3.87 2.90 -7.04
C GLU A 97 4.87 3.97 -7.48
N LEU A 98 5.93 3.54 -8.15
CA LEU A 98 6.95 4.39 -8.76
C LEU A 98 7.02 4.11 -10.25
N ILE A 99 7.02 5.16 -11.06
CA ILE A 99 7.25 5.06 -12.51
C ILE A 99 8.58 5.71 -12.85
N ILE A 100 9.41 4.94 -13.57
CA ILE A 100 10.71 5.36 -14.08
C ILE A 100 10.64 5.23 -15.60
N ALA A 101 10.52 6.37 -16.28
CA ALA A 101 10.42 6.49 -17.73
C ALA A 101 11.78 6.73 -18.41
N ASP A 102 12.88 6.83 -17.65
CA ASP A 102 14.24 6.88 -18.21
C ASP A 102 14.49 5.70 -19.16
N ALA A 103 14.76 6.03 -20.43
CA ALA A 103 14.99 5.06 -21.50
C ALA A 103 16.14 4.08 -21.24
N LYS A 104 17.11 4.43 -20.36
CA LYS A 104 18.19 3.52 -19.98
C LYS A 104 17.71 2.36 -19.11
N SER A 105 16.64 2.56 -18.35
CA SER A 105 16.27 1.69 -17.24
C SER A 105 14.75 1.66 -16.97
N PRO A 106 13.88 1.65 -18.00
CA PRO A 106 12.46 1.90 -17.83
C PRO A 106 11.80 0.80 -17.01
N ARG A 107 11.00 1.18 -16.00
CA ARG A 107 10.31 0.24 -15.12
C ARG A 107 9.18 0.90 -14.33
N VAL A 108 8.23 0.08 -13.91
CA VAL A 108 7.22 0.42 -12.90
C VAL A 108 7.50 -0.47 -11.68
N ILE A 109 7.48 0.12 -10.50
CA ILE A 109 7.74 -0.56 -9.23
C ILE A 109 6.55 -0.31 -8.32
N GLY A 110 5.82 -1.36 -7.97
CA GLY A 110 4.84 -1.33 -6.88
C GLY A 110 5.45 -1.96 -5.63
N ALA A 111 5.35 -1.31 -4.49
CA ALA A 111 5.79 -1.85 -3.22
C ALA A 111 4.65 -1.80 -2.19
N GLN A 112 4.36 -2.94 -1.57
CA GLN A 112 3.49 -3.00 -0.40
C GLN A 112 4.34 -3.26 0.86
N ILE A 113 4.13 -2.44 1.88
CA ILE A 113 4.77 -2.62 3.19
C ILE A 113 3.67 -2.77 4.24
N GLN A 114 3.75 -3.83 5.04
CA GLN A 114 2.86 -4.09 6.16
C GLN A 114 3.62 -3.90 7.46
N PHE A 115 2.93 -3.40 8.49
CA PHE A 115 3.56 -3.00 9.74
C PHE A 115 2.91 -3.62 10.97
N ALA A 116 3.71 -3.80 12.01
CA ALA A 116 3.25 -4.08 13.36
C ALA A 116 3.86 -3.09 14.35
N ALA A 117 3.12 -2.77 15.40
CA ALA A 117 3.57 -2.00 16.54
C ALA A 117 4.11 -2.99 17.57
N GLU A 118 5.42 -3.16 17.57
CA GLU A 118 6.13 -4.10 18.44
C GLU A 118 7.09 -3.35 19.37
N GLU A 119 7.47 -4.01 20.46
CA GLU A 119 8.49 -3.47 21.36
C GLU A 119 9.81 -3.34 20.58
N SER A 120 10.48 -2.20 20.76
CA SER A 120 11.76 -1.92 20.11
C SER A 120 12.91 -2.24 21.05
N ASP A 121 14.07 -2.56 20.47
CA ASP A 121 15.32 -2.79 21.23
C ASP A 121 15.76 -1.54 22.03
N ALA A 122 15.32 -0.36 21.61
CA ALA A 122 15.56 0.91 22.29
C ALA A 122 14.60 1.18 23.47
N GLY A 123 13.64 0.27 23.71
CA GLY A 123 12.57 0.42 24.68
C GLY A 123 11.35 1.15 24.12
N GLY A 124 10.16 0.70 24.52
CA GLY A 124 8.88 1.24 24.07
C GLY A 124 8.35 0.57 22.79
N VAL A 125 7.15 0.96 22.35
CA VAL A 125 6.47 0.36 21.19
C VAL A 125 6.66 1.24 19.96
N ALA A 126 7.29 0.68 18.92
CA ALA A 126 7.57 1.32 17.64
C ALA A 126 6.82 0.62 16.50
N LEU A 127 6.47 1.38 15.47
CA LEU A 127 5.96 0.83 14.22
C LEU A 127 7.13 0.25 13.43
N GLN A 128 7.04 -1.02 13.02
CA GLN A 128 8.11 -1.77 12.37
C GLN A 128 7.55 -2.51 11.15
N ALA A 129 8.30 -2.55 10.05
CA ALA A 129 7.91 -3.26 8.85
C ALA A 129 8.03 -4.78 9.07
N THR A 130 6.93 -5.51 8.96
CA THR A 130 6.87 -6.97 9.10
C THR A 130 6.92 -7.69 7.76
N ARG A 131 6.47 -7.03 6.70
CA ARG A 131 6.52 -7.56 5.33
C ARG A 131 6.75 -6.44 4.34
N VAL A 132 7.69 -6.64 3.43
CA VAL A 132 7.90 -5.82 2.24
C VAL A 132 7.79 -6.72 1.02
N GLU A 133 6.89 -6.40 0.10
CA GLU A 133 6.81 -7.01 -1.22
C GLU A 133 7.04 -5.92 -2.28
N ILE A 134 8.02 -6.13 -3.14
CA ILE A 134 8.30 -5.27 -4.29
C ILE A 134 7.97 -6.04 -5.57
N VAL A 135 7.03 -5.54 -6.35
CA VAL A 135 6.78 -5.98 -7.72
C VAL A 135 7.41 -4.99 -8.68
N LYS A 136 8.44 -5.43 -9.38
CA LYS A 136 9.11 -4.69 -10.46
C LYS A 136 8.67 -5.25 -11.81
N ALA A 137 8.09 -4.39 -12.63
CA ALA A 137 7.78 -4.65 -14.03
C ALA A 137 8.74 -3.85 -14.93
N SER A 138 9.37 -4.54 -15.89
CA SER A 138 10.13 -3.95 -16.98
C SER A 138 10.11 -4.87 -18.18
N ALA A 139 10.55 -4.41 -19.35
CA ALA A 139 10.58 -5.22 -20.56
C ALA A 139 11.42 -6.52 -20.41
N SER A 140 12.43 -6.49 -19.55
CA SER A 140 13.31 -7.63 -19.25
C SER A 140 12.81 -8.56 -18.15
N VAL A 141 11.75 -8.20 -17.43
CA VAL A 141 11.15 -9.08 -16.41
C VAL A 141 10.21 -10.07 -17.12
N PRO A 142 10.41 -11.39 -17.00
CA PRO A 142 9.53 -12.38 -17.60
C PRO A 142 8.11 -12.31 -17.03
N VAL A 143 7.12 -12.65 -17.85
CA VAL A 143 5.73 -12.87 -17.43
C VAL A 143 5.37 -14.36 -17.65
N PRO A 144 4.35 -14.92 -16.98
CA PRO A 144 3.99 -16.32 -17.16
C PRO A 144 3.81 -16.69 -18.64
N GLY A 145 4.59 -17.68 -19.11
CA GLY A 145 4.55 -18.14 -20.50
C GLY A 145 5.39 -17.32 -21.50
N ILE A 146 6.00 -16.19 -21.10
CA ILE A 146 6.82 -15.35 -21.99
C ILE A 146 8.10 -14.91 -21.27
N SER A 147 9.26 -15.12 -21.90
CA SER A 147 10.57 -14.81 -21.29
C SER A 147 10.86 -13.31 -21.14
N THR A 148 10.00 -12.44 -21.66
CA THR A 148 10.09 -10.97 -21.60
C THR A 148 8.70 -10.37 -21.49
N ASN A 149 8.61 -9.16 -20.94
CA ASN A 149 7.39 -8.34 -21.00
C ASN A 149 7.49 -7.37 -22.19
N TRP A 150 7.45 -7.91 -23.40
CA TRP A 150 7.74 -7.13 -24.62
C TRP A 150 6.77 -5.99 -24.92
N GLN A 151 5.57 -5.97 -24.31
CA GLN A 151 4.58 -4.89 -24.39
C GLN A 151 4.75 -3.83 -23.27
N PHE A 152 5.80 -3.94 -22.47
CA PHE A 152 6.03 -3.01 -21.37
C PHE A 152 6.57 -1.66 -21.89
N ASN A 153 5.91 -0.57 -21.50
CA ASN A 153 6.39 0.79 -21.76
C ASN A 153 6.06 1.73 -20.59
N ALA A 154 7.11 2.08 -19.82
CA ALA A 154 6.97 2.97 -18.67
C ALA A 154 6.60 4.41 -19.06
N SER A 155 7.01 4.90 -20.23
CA SER A 155 6.64 6.25 -20.69
C SER A 155 5.14 6.34 -21.03
N ALA A 156 4.59 5.29 -21.63
CA ALA A 156 3.14 5.21 -21.88
C ALA A 156 2.36 5.13 -20.56
N ALA A 157 2.77 4.26 -19.63
CA ALA A 157 2.19 4.18 -18.29
C ALA A 157 2.22 5.54 -17.57
N LEU A 158 3.36 6.23 -17.60
CA LEU A 158 3.49 7.58 -17.04
C LEU A 158 2.50 8.57 -17.66
N GLY A 159 2.33 8.53 -18.98
CA GLY A 159 1.39 9.38 -19.70
C GLY A 159 -0.07 9.12 -19.31
N HIS A 160 -0.45 7.84 -19.16
CA HIS A 160 -1.79 7.46 -18.72
C HIS A 160 -2.06 7.93 -17.29
N VAL A 161 -1.16 7.64 -16.36
CA VAL A 161 -1.33 7.97 -14.95
C VAL A 161 -1.33 9.48 -14.73
N ARG A 162 -0.49 10.26 -15.41
CA ARG A 162 -0.52 11.73 -15.35
C ARG A 162 -1.78 12.35 -15.98
N GLY A 163 -2.50 11.59 -16.81
CA GLY A 163 -3.77 12.01 -17.38
C GLY A 163 -4.95 11.86 -16.43
N GLU A 164 -4.76 11.19 -15.29
CA GLU A 164 -5.80 10.96 -14.28
C GLU A 164 -5.78 12.04 -13.19
N ASP A 165 -6.93 12.24 -12.54
CA ASP A 165 -7.05 13.13 -11.41
C ASP A 165 -6.72 12.38 -10.11
N TRP A 166 -5.61 12.78 -9.49
CA TRP A 166 -5.11 12.22 -8.23
C TRP A 166 -5.37 13.15 -7.04
N GLU A 167 -6.22 14.16 -7.19
CA GLU A 167 -6.63 15.01 -6.08
C GLU A 167 -7.40 14.21 -5.01
N ALA A 168 -7.39 14.75 -3.79
CA ALA A 168 -8.10 14.11 -2.70
C ALA A 168 -9.62 14.17 -2.95
N ILE A 169 -10.24 12.99 -3.12
CA ILE A 169 -11.70 12.85 -3.26
C ILE A 169 -12.39 13.46 -2.03
N ALA A 170 -13.43 14.28 -2.25
CA ALA A 170 -14.21 14.87 -1.18
C ALA A 170 -14.82 13.79 -0.29
N GLN A 171 -14.85 13.99 1.03
CA GLN A 171 -15.26 12.94 1.97
C GLN A 171 -16.66 12.37 1.66
N THR A 172 -17.58 13.20 1.18
CA THR A 172 -18.95 12.82 0.81
C THR A 172 -19.03 12.00 -0.48
N GLU A 173 -17.98 12.01 -1.30
CA GLU A 173 -17.89 11.29 -2.59
C GLU A 173 -17.03 10.02 -2.47
N ARG A 174 -16.41 9.77 -1.31
CA ARG A 174 -15.58 8.59 -1.10
C ARG A 174 -16.44 7.34 -1.00
N THR A 175 -16.13 6.37 -1.85
CA THR A 175 -16.64 5.00 -1.72
C THR A 175 -16.21 4.41 -0.38
N ALA A 176 -17.13 3.72 0.30
CA ALA A 176 -16.82 2.99 1.51
C ALA A 176 -15.79 1.88 1.24
N ARG A 177 -15.03 1.49 2.27
CA ARG A 177 -13.95 0.50 2.15
C ARG A 177 -14.44 -0.81 1.54
N GLU A 178 -15.61 -1.27 1.96
CA GLU A 178 -16.21 -2.52 1.49
C GLU A 178 -16.48 -2.46 -0.03
N GLY A 179 -16.87 -1.30 -0.55
CA GLY A 179 -17.05 -1.10 -1.98
C GLY A 179 -15.73 -1.13 -2.76
N LEU A 180 -14.66 -0.53 -2.20
CA LEU A 180 -13.33 -0.58 -2.81
C LEU A 180 -12.76 -2.02 -2.83
N VAL A 181 -12.91 -2.75 -1.73
CA VAL A 181 -12.49 -4.15 -1.62
C VAL A 181 -13.28 -5.01 -2.61
N GLY A 182 -14.61 -4.86 -2.66
CA GLY A 182 -15.45 -5.62 -3.59
C GLY A 182 -15.10 -5.35 -5.06
N ALA A 183 -14.81 -4.10 -5.43
CA ALA A 183 -14.35 -3.78 -6.78
C ALA A 183 -12.98 -4.41 -7.11
N ALA A 184 -12.05 -4.42 -6.15
CA ALA A 184 -10.74 -5.05 -6.31
C ALA A 184 -10.84 -6.58 -6.40
N GLU A 185 -11.69 -7.20 -5.59
CA GLU A 185 -11.95 -8.65 -5.65
C GLU A 185 -12.56 -9.04 -6.99
N ALA A 186 -13.57 -8.31 -7.47
CA ALA A 186 -14.16 -8.54 -8.79
C ALA A 186 -13.10 -8.43 -9.91
N PHE A 187 -12.18 -7.45 -9.81
CA PHE A 187 -11.08 -7.32 -10.76
C PHE A 187 -10.15 -8.54 -10.73
N LEU A 188 -9.78 -9.02 -9.54
CA LEU A 188 -8.92 -10.20 -9.38
C LEU A 188 -9.59 -11.48 -9.86
N GLU A 189 -10.88 -11.68 -9.60
CA GLU A 189 -11.67 -12.82 -10.11
C GLU A 189 -11.79 -12.78 -11.63
N TRP A 190 -11.93 -11.58 -12.21
CA TRP A 190 -11.97 -11.42 -13.66
C TRP A 190 -10.64 -11.74 -14.31
N VAL A 191 -9.54 -11.14 -13.85
CA VAL A 191 -8.22 -11.35 -14.43
C VAL A 191 -7.72 -12.78 -14.18
N GLY A 192 -8.00 -13.36 -13.01
CA GLY A 192 -7.55 -14.69 -12.63
C GLY A 192 -8.40 -15.83 -13.18
N GLU A 193 -9.72 -15.65 -13.25
CA GLU A 193 -10.67 -16.74 -13.51
C GLU A 193 -11.66 -16.45 -14.64
N GLY A 194 -11.65 -15.25 -15.21
CA GLY A 194 -12.60 -14.82 -16.23
C GLY A 194 -14.02 -14.62 -15.71
N ARG A 195 -14.20 -14.40 -14.39
CA ARG A 195 -15.50 -14.24 -13.71
C ARG A 195 -15.73 -12.79 -13.26
N ALA A 196 -16.94 -12.48 -12.81
CA ALA A 196 -17.26 -11.21 -12.13
C ALA A 196 -16.91 -9.90 -12.90
N VAL A 197 -16.81 -9.94 -14.23
CA VAL A 197 -16.48 -8.74 -15.05
C VAL A 197 -17.48 -7.59 -14.82
N ASP A 198 -18.76 -7.91 -14.64
CA ASP A 198 -19.84 -6.94 -14.36
C ASP A 198 -19.69 -6.25 -13.00
N GLY A 199 -18.89 -6.82 -12.09
CA GLY A 199 -18.56 -6.25 -10.79
C GLY A 199 -17.38 -5.28 -10.82
N VAL A 200 -16.62 -5.25 -11.93
CA VAL A 200 -15.52 -4.32 -12.11
C VAL A 200 -16.08 -2.98 -12.60
N PRO A 201 -15.79 -1.86 -11.94
CA PRO A 201 -16.37 -0.55 -12.29
C PRO A 201 -15.67 0.07 -13.52
N PHE A 202 -15.66 -0.64 -14.64
CA PHE A 202 -15.22 -0.09 -15.91
C PHE A 202 -16.17 1.01 -16.39
N GLY A 203 -15.63 2.01 -17.09
CA GLY A 203 -16.42 3.11 -17.64
C GLY A 203 -15.55 4.21 -18.23
N VAL A 204 -16.15 5.30 -18.72
CA VAL A 204 -15.38 6.51 -19.00
C VAL A 204 -15.41 7.37 -17.74
N PRO A 205 -14.25 7.72 -17.14
CA PRO A 205 -12.88 7.60 -17.68
C PRO A 205 -12.07 6.34 -17.26
N CYS A 206 -12.65 5.44 -16.44
CA CYS A 206 -11.99 4.26 -15.84
C CYS A 206 -11.71 3.09 -16.81
N SER A 207 -10.43 2.86 -17.12
CA SER A 207 -9.97 1.74 -17.94
C SER A 207 -8.91 0.90 -17.23
N ARG A 208 -8.76 -0.36 -17.61
CA ARG A 208 -7.61 -1.18 -17.23
C ARG A 208 -6.35 -0.69 -17.96
N LEU A 209 -5.27 -0.55 -17.19
CA LEU A 209 -3.94 -0.27 -17.68
C LEU A 209 -3.06 -1.52 -17.52
N GLU A 210 -2.53 -2.03 -18.64
CA GLU A 210 -1.66 -3.20 -18.68
C GLU A 210 -0.34 -2.87 -19.35
N GLY A 211 0.63 -2.43 -18.55
CA GLY A 211 1.86 -1.87 -19.11
C GLY A 211 1.53 -0.61 -19.92
N GLU A 212 1.46 -0.74 -21.24
CA GLU A 212 1.12 0.35 -22.16
C GLU A 212 -0.32 0.32 -22.68
N TRP A 213 -0.98 -0.83 -22.61
CA TRP A 213 -2.32 -1.02 -23.15
C TRP A 213 -3.35 -0.41 -22.20
N ARG A 214 -4.20 0.47 -22.75
CA ARG A 214 -5.36 1.04 -22.06
C ARG A 214 -6.62 0.50 -22.72
N GLY A 215 -7.43 -0.25 -21.99
CA GLY A 215 -8.70 -0.78 -22.47
C GLY A 215 -9.57 -1.32 -21.33
N GLY A 216 -10.84 -1.58 -21.58
CA GLY A 216 -11.79 -1.93 -20.51
C GLY A 216 -13.24 -1.85 -20.97
N SER A 217 -13.48 -2.12 -22.25
CA SER A 217 -14.80 -2.13 -22.89
C SER A 217 -15.07 -3.51 -23.47
#